data_AF-A0A7V2WXP8-F1
#
_entry.id   AF-A0A7V2WXP8-F1
#
_cell.length_a   1.000
_cell.length_b   1.000
_cell.length_c   1.000
_cell.angle_alpha   90.00
_cell.angle_beta   90.00
_cell.angle_gamma   90.00
#
_symmetry.space_group_name_H-M   'P 1'
#
loop_
_entity.id
_entity.type
_entity.pdbx_description
1 polymer ?
#
loop_
_entity_poly.entity_id
_entity_poly.type
_entity_poly.pdbx_seq_one_letter_code
_entity_poly.pdbx_strand_id
1 'polypeptide(L)'
;MTELPPTDRTRLRRAHERGRYDRGTIDAILDAQPVCHIAYLRDGTPALLPTLQWREGDHVYWHGSSASHALRAQDGAEVCLAVTLLDGLVLARSGFHHSVNYRSVTIYGRARRIEDPRRKERHLEAFFERLLPGRWPTLRPVTEQELKATAVLSLPIREASAKLRNGPPVDEEADYGLPIWAGVLPLRTAIGTPVPDPRNPEGLPLPPEVRTFRIG
;
A
#
# COMPACT_ATOMS: atom_id res chain seq x y z
N MET A 1 -18.19 -7.46 10.13
CA MET A 1 -16.86 -7.35 9.50
C MET A 1 -16.01 -8.50 10.02
N THR A 2 -15.32 -9.23 9.15
CA THR A 2 -14.47 -10.36 9.58
C THR A 2 -13.26 -9.83 10.34
N GLU A 3 -12.96 -10.42 11.48
CA GLU A 3 -11.81 -10.08 12.32
C GLU A 3 -10.73 -11.15 12.16
N LEU A 4 -9.46 -10.74 12.01
CA LEU A 4 -8.34 -11.66 11.94
C LEU A 4 -7.80 -11.93 13.35
N PRO A 5 -7.74 -13.19 13.82
CA PRO A 5 -7.18 -13.48 15.13
C PRO A 5 -5.69 -13.06 15.18
N PRO A 6 -5.26 -12.27 16.17
CA PRO A 6 -3.85 -11.88 16.29
C PRO A 6 -2.95 -13.09 16.53
N THR A 7 -1.89 -13.22 15.74
CA THR A 7 -0.82 -14.21 15.92
C THR A 7 0.33 -13.60 16.72
N ASP A 8 1.36 -14.40 17.03
CA ASP A 8 2.58 -13.88 17.66
C ASP A 8 3.28 -12.81 16.80
N ARG A 9 3.17 -12.89 15.47
CA ARG A 9 3.75 -11.91 14.53
C ARG A 9 2.93 -10.63 14.41
N THR A 10 1.60 -10.72 14.54
CA THR A 10 0.68 -9.59 14.31
C THR A 10 0.16 -8.94 15.59
N ARG A 11 0.38 -9.55 16.77
CA ARG A 11 -0.01 -8.96 18.06
C ARG A 11 0.83 -7.72 18.36
N LEU A 12 0.19 -6.55 18.38
CA LEU A 12 0.85 -5.32 18.79
C LEU A 12 1.13 -5.36 20.29
N ARG A 13 2.39 -5.10 20.66
CA ARG A 13 2.81 -5.02 22.07
C ARG A 13 2.88 -3.59 22.59
N ARG A 14 3.44 -2.67 21.80
CA ARG A 14 3.55 -1.24 22.15
C ARG A 14 2.45 -0.42 21.49
N ALA A 15 1.75 0.39 22.29
CA ALA A 15 0.58 1.16 21.87
C ALA A 15 -0.47 0.24 21.21
N HIS A 16 -0.86 -0.81 21.94
CA HIS A 16 -1.72 -1.89 21.43
C HIS A 16 -3.15 -1.41 21.18
N GLU A 17 -3.59 -0.36 21.87
CA GLU A 17 -4.87 0.34 21.66
C GLU A 17 -5.01 0.93 20.24
N ARG A 18 -3.89 1.11 19.55
CA ARG A 18 -3.80 1.54 18.14
C ARG A 18 -3.95 0.39 17.15
N GLY A 19 -3.92 -0.85 17.63
CA GLY A 19 -4.05 -2.05 16.82
C GLY A 19 -5.46 -2.25 16.30
N ARG A 20 -5.58 -2.63 15.04
CA ARG A 20 -6.84 -3.04 14.41
C ARG A 20 -6.61 -4.34 13.65
N TYR A 21 -7.57 -5.24 13.74
CA TYR A 21 -7.50 -6.59 13.17
C TYR A 21 -8.71 -6.91 12.29
N ASP A 22 -9.68 -5.99 12.23
CA ASP A 22 -10.83 -6.11 11.35
C ASP A 22 -10.43 -5.88 9.89
N ARG A 23 -11.03 -6.67 8.99
CA ARG A 23 -10.73 -6.60 7.56
C ARG A 23 -11.11 -5.27 6.93
N GLY A 24 -12.14 -4.58 7.41
CA GLY A 24 -12.53 -3.30 6.83
C GLY A 24 -11.44 -2.22 7.00
N THR A 25 -10.82 -2.14 8.17
CA THR A 25 -9.69 -1.22 8.41
C THR A 25 -8.47 -1.61 7.58
N ILE A 26 -8.13 -2.90 7.53
CA ILE A 26 -6.98 -3.40 6.76
C ILE A 26 -7.18 -3.11 5.27
N ASP A 27 -8.36 -3.45 4.74
CA ASP A 27 -8.72 -3.27 3.35
C ASP A 27 -8.73 -1.79 2.97
N ALA A 28 -9.28 -0.91 3.81
CA ALA A 28 -9.28 0.53 3.57
C ALA A 28 -7.87 1.13 3.46
N ILE A 29 -6.91 0.62 4.24
CA ILE A 29 -5.51 1.08 4.17
C ILE A 29 -4.84 0.60 2.88
N LEU A 30 -5.07 -0.67 2.50
CA LEU A 30 -4.56 -1.23 1.25
C LEU A 30 -5.14 -0.51 0.03
N ASP A 31 -6.43 -0.18 0.05
CA ASP A 31 -7.09 0.50 -1.07
C ASP A 31 -6.69 1.98 -1.18
N ALA A 32 -6.28 2.61 -0.07
CA ALA A 32 -5.86 4.01 -0.06
C ALA A 32 -4.42 4.25 -0.58
N GLN A 33 -3.55 3.23 -0.52
CA GLN A 33 -2.13 3.36 -0.85
C GLN A 33 -1.66 2.18 -1.73
N PRO A 34 -1.44 2.41 -3.04
CA PRO A 34 -0.90 1.40 -3.92
C PRO A 34 0.58 1.12 -3.66
N VAL A 35 1.36 2.02 -3.04
CA VAL A 35 2.78 1.73 -2.75
C VAL A 35 2.90 0.83 -1.52
N CYS A 36 3.65 -0.27 -1.67
CA CYS A 36 4.00 -1.15 -0.57
C CYS A 36 5.50 -1.44 -0.52
N HIS A 37 5.93 -2.06 0.58
CA HIS A 37 7.26 -2.60 0.76
C HIS A 37 7.16 -4.08 1.09
N ILE A 38 7.85 -4.93 0.33
CA ILE A 38 7.83 -6.38 0.54
C ILE A 38 9.18 -6.80 1.07
N ALA A 39 9.23 -7.18 2.34
CA ALA A 39 10.39 -7.80 2.95
C ALA A 39 10.39 -9.30 2.65
N TYR A 40 11.55 -9.81 2.23
CA TYR A 40 11.77 -11.22 1.88
C TYR A 40 13.22 -11.60 2.16
N LEU A 41 13.52 -12.89 2.14
CA LEU A 41 14.90 -13.37 2.24
C LEU A 41 15.49 -13.57 0.84
N ARG A 42 16.66 -12.99 0.61
CA ARG A 42 17.50 -13.23 -0.55
C ARG A 42 18.78 -13.88 -0.06
N ASP A 43 18.98 -15.15 -0.42
CA ASP A 43 20.17 -15.92 -0.03
C ASP A 43 20.39 -15.89 1.51
N GLY A 44 19.29 -16.03 2.26
CA GLY A 44 19.28 -15.98 3.73
C GLY A 44 19.38 -14.58 4.34
N THR A 45 19.57 -13.53 3.55
CA THR A 45 19.72 -12.14 4.01
C THR A 45 18.42 -11.36 3.79
N PRO A 46 17.99 -10.49 4.72
CA PRO A 46 16.80 -9.67 4.52
C PRO A 46 16.98 -8.70 3.35
N ALA A 47 16.00 -8.66 2.46
CA ALA A 47 15.88 -7.73 1.35
C ALA A 47 14.49 -7.07 1.37
N LEU A 48 14.40 -5.89 0.77
CA LEU A 48 13.17 -5.10 0.71
C LEU A 48 12.91 -4.68 -0.74
N LEU A 49 11.70 -4.93 -1.24
CA LEU A 49 11.24 -4.49 -2.56
C LEU A 49 10.13 -3.45 -2.40
N PRO A 50 10.40 -2.15 -2.69
CA PRO A 50 9.37 -1.16 -2.93
C PRO A 50 8.66 -1.46 -4.27
N THR A 51 7.33 -1.54 -4.27
CA THR A 51 6.55 -1.80 -5.48
C THR A 51 5.11 -1.29 -5.34
N LEU A 52 4.33 -1.41 -6.41
CA LEU A 52 2.88 -1.21 -6.36
C LEU A 52 2.16 -2.51 -5.99
N GLN A 53 1.10 -2.37 -5.21
CA GLN A 53 0.15 -3.42 -4.87
C GLN A 53 -1.27 -3.01 -5.20
N TRP A 54 -2.11 -4.03 -5.39
CA TRP A 54 -3.56 -3.88 -5.37
C TRP A 54 -4.18 -5.06 -4.64
N ARG A 55 -5.35 -4.82 -4.05
CA ARG A 55 -6.11 -5.83 -3.31
C ARG A 55 -7.25 -6.36 -4.16
N GLU A 56 -7.49 -7.67 -4.16
CA GLU A 56 -8.72 -8.26 -4.69
C GLU A 56 -9.28 -9.28 -3.68
N GLY A 57 -10.45 -8.95 -3.11
CA GLY A 57 -11.05 -9.74 -2.04
C GLY A 57 -10.08 -9.95 -0.88
N ASP A 58 -9.70 -11.21 -0.66
CA ASP A 58 -8.84 -11.66 0.43
C ASP A 58 -7.35 -11.78 0.08
N HIS A 59 -6.92 -11.22 -1.05
CA HIS A 59 -5.52 -11.25 -1.47
C HIS A 59 -5.01 -9.86 -1.84
N VAL A 60 -3.73 -9.63 -1.60
CA VAL A 60 -2.96 -8.53 -2.21
C VAL A 60 -2.06 -9.09 -3.30
N TYR A 61 -1.85 -8.31 -4.34
CA TYR A 61 -1.11 -8.68 -5.52
C TYR A 61 -0.08 -7.61 -5.85
N TRP A 62 1.01 -8.00 -6.49
CA TRP A 62 2.02 -7.11 -7.05
C TRP A 62 2.58 -7.73 -8.33
N HIS A 63 3.16 -6.89 -9.19
CA HIS A 63 3.74 -7.34 -10.44
C HIS A 63 5.16 -6.80 -10.64
N GLY A 64 5.82 -7.33 -11.66
CA GLY A 64 7.14 -6.88 -12.10
C GLY A 64 7.66 -7.73 -13.24
N SER A 65 8.92 -7.53 -13.62
CA SER A 65 9.56 -8.35 -14.64
C SER A 65 9.54 -9.84 -14.26
N SER A 66 9.19 -10.71 -15.20
CA SER A 66 9.32 -12.16 -15.06
C SER A 66 10.76 -12.63 -14.89
N ALA A 67 11.73 -11.77 -15.25
CA ALA A 67 13.15 -11.97 -15.04
C ALA A 67 13.66 -11.48 -13.68
N SER A 68 12.83 -10.82 -12.87
CA SER A 68 13.25 -10.24 -11.60
C SER A 68 13.68 -11.31 -10.59
N HIS A 69 14.93 -11.22 -10.14
CA HIS A 69 15.45 -12.07 -9.07
C HIS A 69 14.67 -11.89 -7.76
N ALA A 70 14.19 -10.68 -7.48
CA ALA A 70 13.39 -10.41 -6.28
C ALA A 70 12.07 -11.17 -6.32
N LEU A 71 11.33 -11.11 -7.43
CA LEU A 71 10.04 -11.80 -7.56
C LEU A 71 10.21 -13.32 -7.57
N ARG A 72 11.28 -13.84 -8.18
CA ARG A 72 11.61 -15.27 -8.12
C ARG A 72 11.91 -15.74 -6.68
N ALA A 73 12.63 -14.93 -5.90
CA ALA A 73 12.95 -15.26 -4.51
C ALA A 73 11.72 -15.18 -3.59
N GLN A 74 10.71 -14.41 -3.97
CA GLN A 74 9.45 -14.30 -3.23
C GLN A 74 8.50 -15.46 -3.53
N ASP A 75 8.53 -16.03 -4.74
CA ASP A 75 7.59 -17.08 -5.14
C ASP A 75 7.72 -18.33 -4.26
N GLY A 76 6.64 -18.62 -3.54
CA GLY A 76 6.56 -19.70 -2.58
C GLY A 76 7.35 -19.48 -1.29
N ALA A 77 7.95 -18.31 -1.08
CA ALA A 77 8.64 -17.95 0.15
C ALA A 77 7.71 -17.21 1.14
N GLU A 78 8.06 -17.25 2.43
CA GLU A 78 7.47 -16.34 3.40
C GLU A 78 7.92 -14.90 3.10
N VAL A 79 6.96 -13.98 3.07
CA VAL A 79 7.18 -12.55 2.88
C VAL A 79 6.43 -11.76 3.95
N CYS A 80 6.84 -10.51 4.13
CA CYS A 80 6.15 -9.52 4.94
C CYS A 80 5.87 -8.30 4.05
N LEU A 81 4.60 -7.99 3.81
CA LEU A 81 4.18 -6.81 3.06
C LEU A 81 3.77 -5.71 4.05
N ALA A 82 4.28 -4.50 3.84
CA ALA A 82 3.92 -3.32 4.62
C ALA A 82 3.39 -2.19 3.72
N VAL A 83 2.30 -1.56 4.15
CA VAL A 83 1.73 -0.35 3.56
C VAL A 83 1.62 0.70 4.65
N THR A 84 2.02 1.94 4.37
CA THR A 84 1.98 3.04 5.34
C THR A 84 1.53 4.33 4.66
N LEU A 85 0.64 5.06 5.33
CA LEU A 85 0.24 6.43 5.00
C LEU A 85 0.60 7.33 6.18
N LEU A 86 1.30 8.43 5.90
CA LEU A 86 1.60 9.46 6.88
C LEU A 86 0.56 10.58 6.76
N ASP A 87 -0.25 10.75 7.79
CA ASP A 87 -1.41 11.65 7.79
C ASP A 87 -1.16 12.97 8.54
N GLY A 88 -0.05 13.09 9.28
CA GLY A 88 0.33 14.35 9.91
C GLY A 88 1.49 14.26 10.88
N LEU A 89 2.16 15.38 11.12
CA LEU A 89 3.14 15.52 12.20
C LEU A 89 2.42 15.98 13.46
N VAL A 90 2.70 15.34 14.59
CA VAL A 90 2.14 15.73 15.88
C VAL A 90 3.20 16.40 16.73
N LEU A 91 2.96 17.69 16.96
CA LEU A 91 3.85 18.59 17.65
C LEU A 91 3.36 18.77 19.08
N ALA A 92 4.05 18.14 20.02
CA ALA A 92 3.74 18.20 21.45
C ALA A 92 4.60 19.29 22.12
N ARG A 93 4.35 19.56 23.41
CA ARG A 93 5.11 20.55 24.17
C ARG A 93 6.46 20.02 24.64
N SER A 94 6.55 18.70 24.83
CA SER A 94 7.80 18.01 25.13
C SER A 94 8.35 17.27 23.92
N GLY A 95 9.68 17.20 23.83
CA GLY A 95 10.37 16.44 22.78
C GLY A 95 9.98 14.96 22.76
N PHE A 96 9.62 14.41 23.91
CA PHE A 96 9.26 12.99 24.08
C PHE A 96 7.87 12.67 23.54
N HIS A 97 6.93 13.61 23.59
CA HIS A 97 5.55 13.41 23.14
C HIS A 97 5.31 13.74 21.66
N HIS A 98 6.34 14.21 20.94
CA HIS A 98 6.28 14.31 19.48
C HIS A 98 5.93 12.97 18.84
N SER A 99 5.09 13.01 17.81
CA SER A 99 4.64 11.81 17.12
C SER A 99 4.17 12.10 15.70
N VAL A 100 3.51 11.14 15.09
CA VAL A 100 2.87 11.28 13.77
C VAL A 100 1.48 10.66 13.79
N ASN A 101 0.55 11.23 13.03
CA ASN A 101 -0.69 10.56 12.65
C ASN A 101 -0.40 9.70 11.41
N TYR A 102 -0.87 8.47 11.42
CA TYR A 102 -0.58 7.50 10.37
C TYR A 102 -1.59 6.36 10.36
N ARG A 103 -1.61 5.66 9.22
CA ARG A 103 -2.27 4.37 9.04
C ARG A 103 -1.27 3.41 8.44
N SER A 104 -1.12 2.22 9.01
CA SER A 104 -0.25 1.19 8.42
C SER A 104 -0.87 -0.19 8.52
N VAL A 105 -0.55 -1.04 7.56
CA VAL A 105 -0.87 -2.47 7.54
C VAL A 105 0.43 -3.26 7.39
N THR A 106 0.53 -4.36 8.12
CA THR A 106 1.55 -5.39 7.91
C THR A 106 0.86 -6.73 7.69
N ILE A 107 1.27 -7.46 6.64
CA ILE A 107 0.73 -8.76 6.24
C ILE A 107 1.87 -9.75 6.14
N TYR A 108 1.72 -10.90 6.80
CA TYR A 108 2.65 -12.01 6.70
C TYR A 108 2.02 -13.16 5.93
N GLY A 109 2.85 -13.91 5.22
CA GLY A 109 2.43 -15.18 4.65
C GLY A 109 3.30 -15.60 3.48
N ARG A 110 2.84 -16.63 2.78
CA ARG A 110 3.55 -17.21 1.65
C ARG A 110 3.05 -16.63 0.34
N ALA A 111 3.94 -15.96 -0.39
CA ALA A 111 3.60 -15.44 -1.70
C ALA A 111 3.49 -16.57 -2.73
N ARG A 112 2.65 -16.39 -3.76
CA ARG A 112 2.48 -17.34 -4.86
C ARG A 112 2.40 -16.62 -6.19
N ARG A 113 3.16 -17.10 -7.17
CA ARG A 113 3.07 -16.63 -8.55
C ARG A 113 1.79 -17.08 -9.24
N ILE A 114 1.24 -16.22 -10.08
CA ILE A 114 0.13 -16.53 -10.98
C ILE A 114 0.69 -17.06 -12.30
N GLU A 115 0.56 -18.36 -12.52
CA GLU A 115 1.07 -19.05 -13.72
C GLU A 115 0.11 -18.96 -14.92
N ASP A 116 -1.19 -19.14 -14.68
CA ASP A 116 -2.19 -19.14 -15.75
C ASP A 116 -2.23 -17.77 -16.45
N PRO A 117 -1.95 -17.70 -17.77
CA PRO A 117 -1.87 -16.42 -18.48
C PRO A 117 -3.19 -15.63 -18.46
N ARG A 118 -4.34 -16.32 -18.53
CA ARG A 118 -5.66 -15.66 -18.53
C ARG A 118 -5.98 -15.05 -17.17
N ARG A 119 -5.64 -15.74 -16.08
CA ARG A 119 -5.74 -15.19 -14.72
C ARG A 119 -4.78 -14.03 -14.52
N LYS A 120 -3.55 -14.14 -15.03
CA LYS A 120 -2.56 -13.07 -14.95
C LYS A 120 -3.06 -11.80 -15.63
N GLU A 121 -3.59 -11.91 -16.84
CA GLU A 121 -4.17 -10.78 -17.57
C GLU A 121 -5.32 -10.15 -16.80
N ARG A 122 -6.27 -10.95 -16.27
CA ARG A 122 -7.38 -10.44 -15.45
C ARG A 122 -6.91 -9.68 -14.21
N HIS A 123 -5.86 -10.16 -13.54
CA HIS A 123 -5.29 -9.48 -12.38
C HIS A 123 -4.56 -8.18 -12.76
N LEU A 124 -3.91 -8.13 -13.93
CA LEU A 124 -3.32 -6.90 -14.46
C LEU A 124 -4.38 -5.89 -14.85
N GLU A 125 -5.46 -6.33 -15.50
CA GLU A 125 -6.64 -5.50 -15.76
C GLU A 125 -7.20 -4.94 -14.45
N ALA A 126 -7.41 -5.79 -13.43
CA ALA A 126 -7.88 -5.37 -12.12
C ALA A 126 -6.96 -4.33 -11.44
N PHE A 127 -5.63 -4.46 -11.60
CA PHE A 127 -4.69 -3.44 -11.15
C PHE A 127 -4.97 -2.07 -11.79
N PHE A 128 -5.09 -2.02 -13.12
CA PHE A 128 -5.39 -0.78 -13.83
C PHE A 128 -6.76 -0.22 -13.47
N GLU A 129 -7.79 -1.06 -13.39
CA GLU A 129 -9.15 -0.61 -13.05
C GLU A 129 -9.28 -0.14 -11.60
N ARG A 130 -8.43 -0.63 -10.68
CA ARG A 130 -8.38 -0.12 -9.30
C ARG A 130 -7.61 1.18 -9.18
N LEU A 131 -6.52 1.32 -9.93
CA LEU A 131 -5.71 2.53 -9.90
C LEU A 131 -6.35 3.66 -10.71
N LEU A 132 -6.83 3.36 -11.91
CA LEU A 132 -7.42 4.30 -12.86
C LEU A 132 -8.64 3.64 -13.51
N PRO A 133 -9.81 3.68 -12.85
CA PRO A 133 -11.04 3.10 -13.39
C PRO A 133 -11.34 3.57 -14.81
N GLY A 134 -11.66 2.63 -15.71
CA GLY A 134 -11.92 2.87 -17.12
C GLY A 134 -10.68 3.02 -17.99
N ARG A 135 -9.47 2.95 -17.42
CA ARG A 135 -8.23 3.12 -18.19
C ARG A 135 -7.97 1.94 -19.11
N TRP A 136 -8.17 0.70 -18.64
CA TRP A 136 -7.75 -0.49 -19.38
C TRP A 136 -8.37 -0.59 -20.80
N PRO A 137 -9.68 -0.37 -21.00
CA PRO A 137 -10.30 -0.39 -22.34
C PRO A 137 -9.80 0.69 -23.30
N THR A 138 -9.16 1.76 -22.82
CA THR A 138 -8.61 2.84 -23.66
C THR A 138 -7.21 2.53 -24.20
N LEU A 139 -6.55 1.50 -23.65
CA LEU A 139 -5.23 1.08 -24.06
C LEU A 139 -5.30 0.14 -25.26
N ARG A 140 -4.20 0.03 -26.02
CA ARG A 140 -4.08 -1.06 -26.98
C ARG A 140 -4.16 -2.41 -26.24
N PRO A 141 -4.70 -3.47 -26.87
CA PRO A 141 -4.69 -4.80 -26.28
C PRO A 141 -3.29 -5.23 -25.84
N VAL A 142 -3.25 -5.97 -24.72
CA VAL A 142 -2.00 -6.55 -24.22
C VAL A 142 -1.51 -7.62 -25.20
N THR A 143 -0.21 -7.62 -25.47
CA THR A 143 0.42 -8.64 -26.32
C THR A 143 0.82 -9.86 -25.49
N GLU A 144 0.94 -11.01 -26.13
CA GLU A 144 1.46 -12.21 -25.48
C GLU A 144 2.87 -12.01 -24.91
N GLN A 145 3.71 -11.22 -25.60
CA GLN A 145 5.07 -10.96 -25.16
C GLN A 145 5.10 -10.13 -23.87
N GLU A 146 4.20 -9.15 -23.73
CA GLU A 146 4.05 -8.39 -22.48
C GLU A 146 3.59 -9.29 -21.33
N LEU A 147 2.61 -10.16 -21.56
CA LEU A 147 2.16 -11.12 -20.54
C LEU A 147 3.23 -12.13 -20.14
N LYS A 148 4.11 -12.54 -21.07
CA LYS A 148 5.27 -13.42 -20.80
C LYS A 148 6.37 -12.66 -20.04
N ALA A 149 6.57 -11.38 -20.33
CA ALA A 149 7.56 -10.52 -19.68
C ALA A 149 7.13 -10.09 -18.26
N THR A 150 5.86 -10.27 -17.89
CA THR A 150 5.33 -9.87 -16.58
C THR A 150 5.09 -11.08 -15.66
N ALA A 151 5.58 -10.98 -14.42
CA ALA A 151 5.20 -11.84 -13.30
C ALA A 151 4.18 -11.10 -12.42
N VAL A 152 3.20 -11.84 -11.91
CA VAL A 152 2.25 -11.38 -10.90
C VAL A 152 2.34 -12.35 -9.74
N LEU A 153 2.47 -11.82 -8.52
CA LEU A 153 2.44 -12.59 -7.29
C LEU A 153 1.20 -12.19 -6.47
N SER A 154 0.79 -13.09 -5.59
CA SER A 154 -0.34 -12.94 -4.68
C SER A 154 0.07 -13.32 -3.25
N LEU A 155 -0.57 -12.69 -2.27
CA LEU A 155 -0.40 -12.98 -0.85
C LEU A 155 -1.78 -12.96 -0.17
N PRO A 156 -2.20 -14.04 0.51
CA PRO A 156 -3.46 -14.06 1.25
C PRO A 156 -3.42 -13.14 2.48
N ILE A 157 -4.50 -12.40 2.71
CA ILE A 157 -4.65 -11.47 3.83
C ILE A 157 -5.25 -12.23 5.03
N ARG A 158 -4.52 -13.24 5.50
CA ARG A 158 -4.96 -14.11 6.62
C ARG A 158 -4.25 -13.80 7.93
N GLU A 159 -3.02 -13.32 7.85
CA GLU A 159 -2.22 -12.95 9.00
C GLU A 159 -1.77 -11.50 8.83
N ALA A 160 -2.57 -10.58 9.34
CA ALA A 160 -2.32 -9.15 9.20
C ALA A 160 -2.68 -8.37 10.46
N SER A 161 -2.06 -7.21 10.62
CA SER A 161 -2.42 -6.21 11.62
C SER A 161 -2.35 -4.83 11.02
N ALA A 162 -3.31 -3.99 11.37
CA ALA A 162 -3.23 -2.56 11.15
C ALA A 162 -2.82 -1.82 12.44
N LYS A 163 -2.15 -0.69 12.28
CA LYS A 163 -1.82 0.24 13.36
C LYS A 163 -2.16 1.66 12.93
N LEU A 164 -2.96 2.34 13.74
CA LEU A 164 -3.46 3.67 13.40
C LEU A 164 -3.22 4.64 14.54
N ARG A 165 -2.81 5.86 14.19
CA ARG A 165 -2.82 6.99 15.11
C ARG A 165 -3.45 8.18 14.41
N ASN A 166 -4.45 8.76 15.06
CA ASN A 166 -5.04 10.04 14.70
C ASN A 166 -5.18 10.90 15.97
N GLY A 167 -5.39 12.20 15.77
CA GLY A 167 -5.68 13.13 16.87
C GLY A 167 -4.50 14.00 17.33
N PRO A 168 -4.72 14.79 18.40
CA PRO A 168 -3.78 15.80 18.90
C PRO A 168 -2.55 15.18 19.60
N PRO A 169 -1.56 16.00 19.99
CA PRO A 169 -0.57 15.61 20.99
C PRO A 169 -1.25 15.24 22.32
N VAL A 170 -0.62 14.36 23.07
CA VAL A 170 -0.99 13.99 24.44
C VAL A 170 0.25 14.24 25.28
N ASP A 171 0.28 15.40 25.93
CA ASP A 171 1.35 15.84 26.83
C ASP A 171 1.05 15.42 28.28
N GLU A 172 2.04 15.53 29.16
CA GLU A 172 1.81 15.42 30.60
C GLU A 172 1.06 16.65 31.12
N GLU A 173 0.25 16.51 32.17
CA GLU A 173 -0.60 17.59 32.70
C GLU A 173 0.21 18.86 33.03
N ALA A 174 1.41 18.70 33.59
CA ALA A 174 2.29 19.81 33.96
C ALA A 174 2.77 20.64 32.74
N ASP A 175 2.81 20.05 31.54
CA ASP A 175 3.30 20.73 30.34
C ASP A 175 2.25 21.69 29.75
N TYR A 176 0.95 21.51 30.02
CA TYR A 176 -0.11 22.34 29.45
C TYR A 176 -0.05 23.81 29.87
N GLY A 177 0.59 24.11 31.01
CA GLY A 177 0.83 25.48 31.47
C GLY A 177 2.03 26.17 30.80
N LEU A 178 2.86 25.43 30.06
CA LEU A 178 4.03 26.01 29.38
C LEU A 178 3.58 26.83 28.16
N PRO A 179 4.22 27.98 27.88
CA PRO A 179 3.92 28.83 26.72
C PRO A 179 4.52 28.26 25.42
N ILE A 180 4.26 26.97 25.15
CA ILE A 180 4.76 26.23 23.98
C ILE A 180 3.56 25.85 23.11
N TRP A 181 3.63 26.17 21.82
CA TRP A 181 2.59 25.76 20.87
C TRP A 181 2.63 24.26 20.63
N ALA A 182 1.46 23.63 20.63
CA ALA A 182 1.28 22.22 20.35
C ALA A 182 0.09 22.02 19.40
N GLY A 183 0.18 21.03 18.52
CA GLY A 183 -0.84 20.80 17.50
C GLY A 183 -0.48 19.70 16.52
N VAL A 184 -1.20 19.66 15.41
CA VAL A 184 -0.98 18.71 14.31
C VAL A 184 -0.74 19.51 13.04
N LEU A 185 0.28 19.13 12.28
CA LEU A 185 0.46 19.55 10.89
C LEU A 185 -0.08 18.43 10.00
N PRO A 186 -1.31 18.55 9.45
CA PRO A 186 -1.88 17.50 8.63
C PRO A 186 -1.09 17.33 7.34
N LEU A 187 -0.85 16.09 6.94
CA LEU A 187 -0.22 15.73 5.67
C LEU A 187 -1.24 15.02 4.80
N ARG A 188 -1.28 15.37 3.52
CA ARG A 188 -2.18 14.79 2.53
C ARG A 188 -1.43 14.63 1.22
N THR A 189 -1.70 13.54 0.51
CA THR A 189 -1.27 13.39 -0.87
C THR A 189 -2.17 14.22 -1.77
N ALA A 190 -1.58 14.98 -2.69
CA ALA A 190 -2.31 15.75 -3.68
C ALA A 190 -1.87 15.32 -5.09
N ILE A 191 -2.85 15.15 -5.98
CA ILE A 191 -2.60 14.91 -7.41
C ILE A 191 -2.43 16.25 -8.10
N GLY A 192 -1.30 16.43 -8.77
CA GLY A 192 -1.01 17.63 -9.56
C GLY A 192 -1.75 17.66 -10.90
N THR A 193 -1.61 18.76 -11.63
CA THR A 193 -2.12 18.88 -13.00
C THR A 193 -1.45 17.85 -13.91
N PRO A 194 -2.21 17.07 -14.72
CA PRO A 194 -1.62 16.13 -15.67
C PRO A 194 -0.69 16.83 -16.67
N VAL A 195 0.52 16.29 -16.82
CA VAL A 195 1.51 16.76 -17.81
C VAL A 195 1.43 15.84 -19.02
N PRO A 196 1.05 16.35 -20.21
CA PRO A 196 0.92 15.52 -21.41
C PRO A 196 2.29 15.05 -21.91
N ASP A 197 2.32 13.85 -22.53
CA ASP A 197 3.50 13.39 -23.26
C ASP A 197 3.77 14.35 -24.44
N PRO A 198 5.00 14.89 -24.59
CA PRO A 198 5.34 15.77 -25.71
C PRO A 198 5.22 15.11 -27.10
N ARG A 199 5.09 13.78 -27.16
CA ARG A 199 4.87 13.03 -28.40
C ARG A 199 3.39 12.80 -28.72
N ASN A 200 2.47 13.26 -27.88
CA ASN A 200 1.04 13.17 -28.18
C ASN A 200 0.72 13.92 -29.47
N PRO A 201 -0.19 13.40 -30.32
CA PRO A 201 -0.75 14.16 -31.42
C PRO A 201 -1.35 15.48 -30.91
N GLU A 202 -1.21 16.52 -31.72
CA GLU A 202 -1.81 17.82 -31.42
C GLU A 202 -3.33 17.69 -31.26
N GLY A 203 -3.89 18.36 -30.24
CA GLY A 203 -5.32 18.35 -29.96
C GLY A 203 -5.86 17.06 -29.33
N LEU A 204 -5.01 16.09 -28.97
CA LEU A 204 -5.47 14.87 -28.30
C LEU A 204 -6.10 15.23 -26.93
N PRO A 205 -7.39 14.93 -26.70
CA PRO A 205 -8.05 15.28 -25.46
C PRO A 205 -7.52 14.44 -24.30
N LEU A 206 -7.35 15.07 -23.14
CA LEU A 206 -7.08 14.36 -21.89
C LEU A 206 -8.32 13.54 -21.49
N PRO A 207 -8.19 12.21 -21.30
CA PRO A 207 -9.32 11.39 -20.88
C PRO A 207 -9.91 11.86 -19.53
N PRO A 208 -11.26 11.90 -19.39
CA PRO A 208 -11.91 12.40 -18.18
C PRO A 208 -11.45 11.72 -16.88
N GLU A 209 -11.23 10.41 -16.92
CA GLU A 209 -10.83 9.59 -15.77
C GLU A 209 -9.47 10.01 -15.16
N VAL A 210 -8.57 10.56 -15.99
CA VAL A 210 -7.27 11.07 -15.53
C VAL A 210 -7.44 12.33 -14.67
N ARG A 211 -8.49 13.14 -14.93
CA ARG A 211 -8.77 14.37 -14.14
C ARG A 211 -9.35 14.05 -12.76
N THR A 212 -10.02 12.91 -12.64
CA THR A 212 -10.74 12.52 -11.42
C THR A 212 -9.96 11.57 -10.52
N PHE A 213 -8.74 11.16 -10.91
CA PHE A 213 -7.90 10.28 -10.08
C PHE A 213 -7.61 10.88 -8.70
N ARG A 214 -7.66 10.04 -7.66
CA ARG A 214 -7.40 10.38 -6.26
C ARG A 214 -6.62 9.24 -5.60
N ILE A 215 -5.80 9.59 -4.61
CA ILE A 215 -4.96 8.64 -3.83
C ILE A 215 -4.77 9.20 -2.41
N GLY A 216 -4.64 8.31 -1.42
CA GLY A 216 -4.39 8.66 -0.01
C GLY A 216 -5.62 8.70 0.89
#